data_AF-A0A0Q0AHZ3-F1
#
_entry.id   AF-A0A0Q0AHZ3-F1
#
_cell.length_a   1.000
_cell.length_b   1.000
_cell.length_c   1.000
_cell.angle_alpha   90.00
_cell.angle_beta   90.00
_cell.angle_gamma   90.00
#
_symmetry.space_group_name_H-M   'P 1'
#
loop_
_entity.id
_entity.type
_entity.pdbx_description
1 polymer ?
#
loop_
_entity_poly.entity_id
_entity_poly.type
_entity_poly.pdbx_seq_one_letter_code
_entity_poly.pdbx_strand_id
1 'polypeptide(L)'
;MVQVYDDVDNMVQRTLRQGTETLRDETYLYDTSGRLGQYQCTGTQRPVDPYGRTLRAQAFTFDGANNLTVVTTRFNDGSDDNSNVESNNARYFYEGDDPVQLSRVTNSNDKYYPSEIKLEYDLDGNLKTDEAGRTLKYDPLGRLIEVGTPSAGIHYQYDPQDQLTGETRGDDRDLRFYNDAGLANQLGSHVQSTFMRGDDYLLAEQQSDHTLLLATDGSDSVLGEVGGDGINRRRYTAYGHASGEAPPLGKLGFNGELAEADSGWQMLGNGYRAYSPVLMRFNSPDSWSPFGKGGVNGYAYVEGDPVNRVDPSGHFGIFTPFKLLYRALKQTPTLTTKSPGVEQIPELLTSRGSKSVTALKTIRQKDAARLLETTKSYRSRIDSAISDYKLKTAEFFTDKEVNAVEALGYMQKNIGKTGMTAHARSVIKKDLSLARKELKKIPTVENIRHSNPAPRKVGLDRYLRGKPKDKYTFDSD
;
A
#
# COMPACT_ATOMS: atom_id res chain seq x y z
N MET A 1 2.31 -8.69 10.37
CA MET A 1 2.00 -7.47 9.59
C MET A 1 1.26 -7.88 8.32
N VAL A 2 0.34 -7.07 7.81
CA VAL A 2 -0.40 -7.32 6.55
C VAL A 2 -0.22 -6.11 5.63
N GLN A 3 0.04 -6.35 4.36
CA GLN A 3 0.22 -5.32 3.33
C GLN A 3 -0.75 -5.56 2.18
N VAL A 4 -1.27 -4.48 1.60
CA VAL A 4 -2.18 -4.49 0.46
C VAL A 4 -1.62 -3.59 -0.63
N TYR A 5 -1.63 -4.10 -1.86
CA TYR A 5 -1.10 -3.42 -3.04
C TYR A 5 -2.20 -3.17 -4.08
N ASP A 6 -2.06 -2.12 -4.88
CA ASP A 6 -2.89 -1.87 -6.06
C ASP A 6 -2.40 -2.67 -7.29
N ASP A 7 -2.95 -2.39 -8.48
CA ASP A 7 -2.63 -3.11 -9.71
C ASP A 7 -1.41 -2.58 -10.48
N VAL A 8 -0.67 -1.64 -9.87
CA VAL A 8 0.63 -1.13 -10.34
C VAL A 8 1.72 -1.36 -9.27
N ASP A 9 1.46 -2.27 -8.33
CA ASP A 9 2.33 -2.69 -7.22
C ASP A 9 2.68 -1.57 -6.24
N ASN A 10 1.81 -0.56 -6.08
CA ASN A 10 1.93 0.39 -4.98
C ASN A 10 1.30 -0.17 -3.71
N MET A 11 2.00 -0.09 -2.58
CA MET A 11 1.42 -0.37 -1.29
C MET A 11 0.37 0.68 -0.95
N VAL A 12 -0.90 0.28 -0.85
CA VAL A 12 -2.02 1.18 -0.51
C VAL A 12 -2.44 1.10 0.95
N GLN A 13 -2.09 0.00 1.63
CA GLN A 13 -2.32 -0.16 3.06
C GLN A 13 -1.28 -1.07 3.72
N ARG A 14 -0.87 -0.72 4.93
CA ARG A 14 -0.03 -1.55 5.82
C ARG A 14 -0.65 -1.57 7.21
N THR A 15 -0.97 -2.76 7.71
CA THR A 15 -1.58 -2.94 9.03
C THR A 15 -0.66 -3.77 9.93
N LEU A 16 -0.30 -3.21 11.08
CA LEU A 16 0.41 -3.87 12.16
C LEU A 16 -0.54 -4.12 13.34
N ARG A 17 -0.65 -5.38 13.76
CA ARG A 17 -1.52 -5.82 14.86
C ARG A 17 -0.76 -6.64 15.88
N GLN A 18 -1.22 -6.57 17.12
CA GLN A 18 -0.84 -7.49 18.19
C GLN A 18 -2.12 -8.07 18.79
N GLY A 19 -2.33 -9.37 18.62
CA GLY A 19 -3.61 -9.99 18.95
C GLY A 19 -4.76 -9.32 18.19
N THR A 20 -5.72 -8.76 18.93
CA THR A 20 -6.86 -8.01 18.38
C THR A 20 -6.62 -6.51 18.26
N GLU A 21 -5.56 -5.98 18.89
CA GLU A 21 -5.22 -4.56 18.88
C GLU A 21 -4.56 -4.18 17.54
N THR A 22 -5.01 -3.06 16.97
CA THR A 22 -4.36 -2.44 15.81
C THR A 22 -3.40 -1.37 16.30
N LEU A 23 -2.10 -1.67 16.17
CA LEU A 23 -1.02 -0.77 16.58
C LEU A 23 -0.83 0.35 15.57
N ARG A 24 -0.81 -0.01 14.28
CA ARG A 24 -0.75 0.93 13.16
C ARG A 24 -1.62 0.41 12.03
N ASP A 25 -2.48 1.26 11.50
CA ASP A 25 -3.13 1.05 10.21
C ASP A 25 -2.82 2.25 9.33
N GLU A 26 -1.90 2.02 8.40
CA GLU A 26 -1.32 3.02 7.51
C GLU A 26 -1.95 2.91 6.12
N THR A 27 -2.38 4.03 5.55
CA THR A 27 -2.94 4.08 4.19
C THR A 27 -2.16 5.08 3.34
N TYR A 28 -2.01 4.75 2.05
CA TYR A 28 -1.18 5.50 1.12
C TYR A 28 -1.94 5.76 -0.17
N LEU A 29 -1.83 6.99 -0.67
CA LEU A 29 -2.29 7.37 -2.00
C LEU A 29 -1.15 8.00 -2.79
N TYR A 30 -1.15 7.74 -4.09
CA TYR A 30 -0.09 8.15 -4.99
C TYR A 30 -0.65 9.08 -6.06
N ASP A 31 0.18 10.00 -6.53
CA ASP A 31 -0.16 10.80 -7.71
C ASP A 31 -0.01 10.00 -9.01
N THR A 32 -0.26 10.63 -10.15
CA THR A 32 -0.20 9.97 -11.46
C THR A 32 1.22 9.59 -11.90
N SER A 33 2.24 10.28 -11.38
CA SER A 33 3.66 9.88 -11.53
C SER A 33 4.01 8.72 -10.59
N GLY A 34 3.14 8.47 -9.62
CA GLY A 34 3.21 7.46 -8.58
C GLY A 34 4.25 7.78 -7.51
N ARG A 35 4.30 9.07 -7.16
CA ARG A 35 4.92 9.60 -5.95
C ARG A 35 3.90 9.53 -4.82
N LEU A 36 4.35 9.35 -3.58
CA LEU A 36 3.48 9.32 -2.42
C LEU A 36 2.81 10.68 -2.23
N GLY A 37 1.52 10.79 -2.54
CA GLY A 37 0.76 12.04 -2.41
C GLY A 37 0.07 12.17 -1.05
N GLN A 38 -0.31 11.06 -0.42
CA GLN A 38 -0.94 11.08 0.89
C GLN A 38 -0.55 9.86 1.74
N TYR A 39 -0.32 10.12 3.02
CA TYR A 39 -0.13 9.14 4.07
C TYR A 39 -1.15 9.41 5.19
N GLN A 40 -1.79 8.37 5.72
CA GLN A 40 -2.57 8.46 6.95
C GLN A 40 -2.27 7.29 7.86
N CYS A 41 -2.33 7.50 9.17
CA CYS A 41 -2.11 6.47 10.17
C CYS A 41 -3.12 6.56 11.31
N THR A 42 -3.68 5.41 11.68
CA THR A 42 -4.51 5.23 12.88
C THR A 42 -3.92 4.14 13.76
N GLY A 43 -4.45 3.99 14.98
CA GLY A 43 -3.98 3.01 15.97
C GLY A 43 -3.18 3.65 17.10
N THR A 44 -2.75 2.81 18.04
CA THR A 44 -2.11 3.23 19.30
C THR A 44 -0.65 3.67 19.12
N GLN A 45 -0.01 3.33 18.00
CA GLN A 45 1.43 3.55 17.77
C GLN A 45 1.73 4.38 16.51
N ARG A 46 0.98 5.45 16.31
CA ARG A 46 1.22 6.43 15.24
C ARG A 46 2.63 7.04 15.32
N PRO A 47 3.34 7.23 14.19
CA PRO A 47 4.65 7.87 14.20
C PRO A 47 4.56 9.33 14.62
N VAL A 48 5.70 9.87 15.02
CA VAL A 48 5.86 11.26 15.48
C VAL A 48 6.75 11.95 14.47
N ASP A 49 6.45 13.21 14.15
CA ASP A 49 7.26 14.00 13.24
C ASP A 49 8.52 14.59 13.93
N PRO A 50 9.43 15.24 13.18
CA PRO A 50 10.65 15.83 13.75
C PRO A 50 10.44 16.86 14.86
N TYR A 51 9.23 17.40 15.00
CA TYR A 51 8.88 18.43 15.98
C TYR A 51 8.01 17.89 17.12
N GLY A 52 8.02 16.56 17.31
CA GLY A 52 7.34 15.91 18.43
C GLY A 52 5.82 15.81 18.28
N ARG A 53 5.29 15.93 17.06
CA ARG A 53 3.84 15.85 16.80
C ARG A 53 3.44 14.46 16.30
N THR A 54 2.54 13.80 17.03
CA THR A 54 1.98 12.51 16.64
C THR A 54 1.14 12.65 15.38
N LEU A 55 1.55 11.97 14.30
CA LEU A 55 0.97 12.09 12.98
C LEU A 55 -0.39 11.39 12.90
N ARG A 56 -1.35 12.09 12.30
CA ARG A 56 -2.54 11.45 11.71
C ARG A 56 -2.40 11.29 10.21
N ALA A 57 -1.89 12.31 9.55
CA ALA A 57 -1.78 12.31 8.10
C ALA A 57 -0.72 13.30 7.63
N GLN A 58 -0.15 13.00 6.47
CA GLN A 58 0.64 13.93 5.68
C GLN A 58 0.14 13.92 4.24
N ALA A 59 0.09 15.09 3.62
CA ALA A 59 -0.12 15.23 2.19
C ALA A 59 1.11 15.89 1.58
N PHE A 60 1.65 15.28 0.52
CA PHE A 60 2.88 15.70 -0.14
C PHE A 60 2.53 16.19 -1.54
N THR A 61 2.97 17.40 -1.88
CA THR A 61 2.79 17.99 -3.21
C THR A 61 4.14 18.17 -3.86
N PHE A 62 4.23 17.83 -5.14
CA PHE A 62 5.46 17.93 -5.91
C PHE A 62 5.27 18.75 -7.16
N ASP A 63 6.34 19.40 -7.63
CA ASP A 63 6.36 20.03 -8.96
C ASP A 63 6.74 19.03 -10.07
N GLY A 64 6.98 19.53 -11.29
CA GLY A 64 7.40 18.72 -12.43
C GLY A 64 8.85 18.20 -12.35
N ALA A 65 9.69 18.79 -11.50
CA ALA A 65 11.07 18.40 -11.28
C ALA A 65 11.23 17.48 -10.06
N ASN A 66 10.13 16.92 -9.53
CA ASN A 66 10.10 16.11 -8.31
C ASN A 66 10.56 16.85 -7.04
N ASN A 67 10.57 18.18 -7.05
CA ASN A 67 10.74 18.93 -5.83
C ASN A 67 9.49 18.77 -4.97
N LEU A 68 9.67 18.51 -3.68
CA LEU A 68 8.61 18.62 -2.70
C LEU A 68 8.30 20.10 -2.52
N THR A 69 7.06 20.54 -2.75
CA THR A 69 6.67 21.97 -2.70
C THR A 69 5.84 22.29 -1.48
N VAL A 70 4.98 21.37 -1.05
CA VAL A 70 4.16 21.51 0.15
C VAL A 70 4.04 20.17 0.87
N VAL A 71 4.28 20.19 2.18
CA VAL A 71 3.88 19.12 3.10
C VAL A 71 2.84 19.66 4.07
N THR A 72 1.63 19.13 3.99
CA THR A 72 0.58 19.40 4.98
C THR A 72 0.59 18.28 6.01
N THR A 73 1.03 18.58 7.22
CA THR A 73 1.03 17.65 8.36
C THR A 73 -0.20 17.91 9.22
N ARG A 74 -0.98 16.86 9.50
CA ARG A 74 -2.10 16.89 10.44
C ARG A 74 -1.78 16.04 11.65
N PHE A 75 -1.99 16.60 12.83
CA PHE A 75 -1.66 15.98 14.10
C PHE A 75 -2.68 16.34 15.17
N ASN A 76 -2.78 15.48 16.17
CA ASN A 76 -3.61 15.71 17.36
C ASN A 76 -2.74 15.63 18.60
N ASP A 77 -3.23 16.16 19.71
CA ASP A 77 -2.63 16.04 21.05
C ASP A 77 -2.82 14.65 21.70
N GLY A 78 -3.18 13.63 20.92
CA GLY A 78 -3.47 12.28 21.42
C GLY A 78 -4.96 11.92 21.42
N SER A 79 -5.86 12.87 21.13
CA SER A 79 -7.29 12.60 20.94
C SER A 79 -7.60 12.02 19.56
N ASP A 80 -8.47 11.01 19.50
CA ASP A 80 -9.04 10.50 18.25
C ASP A 80 -10.23 11.34 17.73
N ASP A 81 -10.56 12.44 18.43
CA ASP A 81 -11.55 13.43 17.99
C ASP A 81 -11.07 14.24 16.77
N ASN A 82 -11.96 14.42 15.79
CA ASN A 82 -11.74 15.20 14.57
C ASN A 82 -12.16 16.67 14.72
N SER A 83 -12.68 17.08 15.88
CA SER A 83 -13.17 18.44 16.11
C SER A 83 -12.07 19.51 16.20
N ASN A 84 -10.84 19.13 16.58
CA ASN A 84 -9.67 20.02 16.73
C ASN A 84 -8.38 19.36 16.19
N VAL A 85 -8.31 19.15 14.87
CA VAL A 85 -7.07 18.69 14.22
C VAL A 85 -6.17 19.88 13.97
N GLU A 86 -5.08 19.99 14.71
CA GLU A 86 -4.03 20.97 14.43
C GLU A 86 -3.25 20.54 13.16
N SER A 87 -2.69 21.53 12.47
CA SER A 87 -1.93 21.26 11.26
C SER A 87 -0.79 22.23 11.06
N ASN A 88 0.16 21.83 10.22
CA ASN A 88 1.22 22.66 9.69
C ASN A 88 1.32 22.48 8.17
N ASN A 89 1.46 23.59 7.45
CA ASN A 89 1.81 23.59 6.04
C ASN A 89 3.26 24.05 5.91
N ALA A 90 4.17 23.10 5.71
CA ALA A 90 5.55 23.37 5.33
C ALA A 90 5.61 23.64 3.83
N ARG A 91 6.01 24.85 3.43
CA ARG A 91 6.22 25.24 2.03
C ARG A 91 7.69 25.27 1.73
N TYR A 92 8.08 24.60 0.66
CA TYR A 92 9.46 24.41 0.23
C TYR A 92 9.72 25.31 -0.99
N PHE A 93 10.82 26.06 -0.96
CA PHE A 93 11.14 27.06 -1.97
C PHE A 93 12.44 26.73 -2.69
N TYR A 94 12.46 26.91 -4.01
CA TYR A 94 13.58 26.62 -4.91
C TYR A 94 13.83 27.88 -5.73
N GLU A 95 14.53 28.83 -5.13
CA GLU A 95 14.61 30.23 -5.62
C GLU A 95 15.96 30.58 -6.24
N GLY A 96 16.94 29.67 -6.18
CA GLY A 96 18.27 29.85 -6.74
C GLY A 96 18.37 29.50 -8.23
N ASP A 97 19.59 29.55 -8.76
CA ASP A 97 19.88 29.19 -10.16
C ASP A 97 19.66 27.70 -10.44
N ASP A 98 19.92 26.84 -9.45
CA ASP A 98 19.57 25.42 -9.51
C ASP A 98 18.09 25.23 -9.11
N PRO A 99 17.21 24.82 -10.04
CA PRO A 99 15.78 24.71 -9.80
C PRO A 99 15.40 23.53 -8.89
N VAL A 100 16.34 22.64 -8.53
CA VAL A 100 16.11 21.52 -7.62
C VAL A 100 16.83 21.67 -6.27
N GLN A 101 17.48 22.81 -6.04
CA GLN A 101 18.14 23.14 -4.79
C GLN A 101 17.20 23.94 -3.85
N LEU A 102 16.83 23.34 -2.72
CA LEU A 102 15.91 23.92 -1.73
C LEU A 102 16.58 25.11 -1.02
N SER A 103 16.08 26.32 -1.20
CA SER A 103 16.62 27.52 -0.53
C SER A 103 16.09 27.70 0.90
N ARG A 104 14.81 27.39 1.13
CA ARG A 104 14.16 27.58 2.44
C ARG A 104 12.86 26.79 2.58
N VAL A 105 12.43 26.63 3.83
CA VAL A 105 11.12 26.08 4.20
C VAL A 105 10.41 27.05 5.14
N THR A 106 9.14 27.37 4.88
CA THR A 106 8.32 28.16 5.82
C THR A 106 7.18 27.32 6.38
N ASN A 107 6.86 27.51 7.66
CA ASN A 107 5.79 26.78 8.33
C ASN A 107 4.63 27.69 8.70
N SER A 108 3.40 27.19 8.57
CA SER A 108 2.20 27.94 8.94
C SER A 108 1.85 27.85 10.43
N ASN A 109 2.53 26.98 11.18
CA ASN A 109 2.30 26.75 12.60
C ASN A 109 3.59 27.04 13.38
N ASP A 110 3.71 28.27 13.86
CA ASP A 110 4.88 28.78 14.60
C ASP A 110 4.94 28.33 16.07
N LYS A 111 3.87 27.69 16.57
CA LYS A 111 3.80 27.14 17.93
C LYS A 111 4.76 25.96 18.11
N TYR A 112 4.94 25.14 17.07
CA TYR A 112 5.75 23.92 17.14
C TYR A 112 6.89 23.87 16.12
N TYR A 113 6.74 24.60 15.01
CA TYR A 113 7.69 24.57 13.91
C TYR A 113 8.40 25.93 13.81
N PRO A 114 9.68 25.96 13.41
CA PRO A 114 10.34 27.22 13.09
C PRO A 114 9.57 27.90 11.96
N SER A 115 9.28 29.19 12.11
CA SER A 115 8.52 29.95 11.11
C SER A 115 9.19 29.92 9.73
N GLU A 116 10.53 29.92 9.73
CA GLU A 116 11.36 29.79 8.54
C GLU A 116 12.65 29.01 8.86
N ILE A 117 13.03 28.16 7.92
CA ILE A 117 14.31 27.43 7.88
C ILE A 117 15.02 27.89 6.61
N LYS A 118 16.23 28.42 6.74
CA LYS A 118 17.05 28.82 5.59
C LYS A 118 18.18 27.83 5.40
N LEU A 119 18.42 27.47 4.15
CA LEU A 119 19.46 26.54 3.76
C LEU A 119 20.44 27.26 2.85
N GLU A 120 21.72 27.00 3.07
CA GLU A 120 22.80 27.56 2.26
C GLU A 120 23.60 26.43 1.64
N TYR A 121 24.10 26.65 0.42
CA TYR A 121 24.87 25.66 -0.34
C TYR A 121 26.22 26.24 -0.74
N ASP A 122 27.21 25.37 -0.93
CA ASP A 122 28.45 25.73 -1.59
C ASP A 122 28.27 25.79 -3.13
N LEU A 123 29.35 26.12 -3.84
CA LEU A 123 29.32 26.24 -5.29
C LEU A 123 29.17 24.89 -6.01
N ASP A 124 29.46 23.78 -5.33
CA ASP A 124 29.30 22.41 -5.85
C ASP A 124 27.90 21.86 -5.52
N GLY A 125 27.05 22.66 -4.85
CA GLY A 125 25.69 22.30 -4.50
C GLY A 125 25.56 21.46 -3.24
N ASN A 126 26.59 21.36 -2.40
CA ASN A 126 26.49 20.68 -1.11
C ASN A 126 25.95 21.62 -0.03
N LEU A 127 25.06 21.11 0.82
CA LEU A 127 24.43 21.89 1.89
C LEU A 127 25.46 22.33 2.92
N LYS A 128 25.67 23.63 3.11
CA LYS A 128 26.58 24.20 4.12
C LYS A 128 25.92 24.41 5.47
N THR A 129 24.62 24.65 5.51
CA THR A 129 23.89 24.90 6.75
C THR A 129 22.54 24.21 6.69
N ASP A 130 22.30 23.31 7.64
CA ASP A 130 21.12 22.46 7.65
C ASP A 130 19.92 23.07 8.37
N GLU A 131 18.85 22.29 8.50
CA GLU A 131 17.61 22.72 9.13
C GLU A 131 17.73 23.06 10.62
N ALA A 132 18.77 22.55 11.28
CA ALA A 132 19.08 22.79 12.68
C ALA A 132 20.13 23.90 12.88
N GLY A 133 20.63 24.50 11.79
CA GLY A 133 21.68 25.52 11.82
C GLY A 133 23.08 24.96 12.03
N ARG A 134 23.28 23.65 11.85
CA ARG A 134 24.62 23.03 11.89
C ARG A 134 25.39 23.39 10.64
N THR A 135 26.71 23.56 10.78
CA THR A 135 27.59 23.82 9.63
C THR A 135 28.10 22.51 9.06
N LEU A 136 28.20 22.41 7.74
CA LEU A 136 28.67 21.20 7.06
C LEU A 136 29.86 21.56 6.17
N LYS A 137 30.86 20.68 6.14
CA LYS A 137 32.01 20.81 5.25
C LYS A 137 32.24 19.55 4.45
N TYR A 138 32.65 19.77 3.21
CA TYR A 138 32.91 18.71 2.24
C TYR A 138 34.36 18.77 1.80
N ASP A 139 34.91 17.62 1.41
CA ASP A 139 36.19 17.57 0.73
C ASP A 139 36.05 17.90 -0.77
N PRO A 140 37.15 18.03 -1.54
CA PRO A 140 37.08 18.32 -2.98
C PRO A 140 36.39 17.27 -3.85
N LEU A 141 36.05 16.09 -3.29
CA LEU A 141 35.28 15.05 -3.98
C LEU A 141 33.78 15.13 -3.64
N GLY A 142 33.36 16.09 -2.81
CA GLY A 142 31.97 16.26 -2.37
C GLY A 142 31.56 15.33 -1.24
N ARG A 143 32.51 14.70 -0.52
CA ARG A 143 32.23 13.83 0.63
C ARG A 143 32.11 14.66 1.91
N LEU A 144 31.10 14.40 2.72
CA LEU A 144 30.85 15.13 3.97
C LEU A 144 31.92 14.77 5.01
N ILE A 145 32.81 15.69 5.35
CA ILE A 145 33.93 15.44 6.28
C ILE A 145 33.73 16.05 7.66
N GLU A 146 32.81 17.02 7.81
CA GLU A 146 32.56 17.66 9.09
C GLU A 146 31.10 18.11 9.23
N VAL A 147 30.52 17.85 10.40
CA VAL A 147 29.26 18.45 10.85
C VAL A 147 29.55 19.21 12.15
N GLY A 148 29.43 20.53 12.10
CA GLY A 148 29.52 21.40 13.26
C GLY A 148 28.28 21.25 14.13
N THR A 149 28.48 20.70 15.33
CA THR A 149 27.48 20.60 16.39
C THR A 149 27.81 21.59 17.51
N PRO A 150 26.91 21.81 18.50
CA PRO A 150 27.28 22.53 19.72
C PRO A 150 28.38 21.85 20.56
N SER A 151 28.57 20.54 20.37
CA SER A 151 29.72 19.76 20.88
C SER A 151 30.93 19.94 19.95
N ALA A 152 32.03 19.20 20.15
CA ALA A 152 33.29 19.35 19.41
C ALA A 152 33.23 19.06 17.88
N GLY A 153 32.04 19.01 17.28
CA GLY A 153 31.81 18.59 15.90
C GLY A 153 31.89 17.07 15.72
N ILE A 154 31.42 16.61 14.57
CA ILE A 154 31.60 15.24 14.08
C ILE A 154 32.50 15.32 12.86
N HIS A 155 33.60 14.57 12.86
CA HIS A 155 34.49 14.46 11.70
C HIS A 155 34.43 13.07 11.10
N TYR A 156 34.17 12.99 9.80
CA TYR A 156 34.03 11.73 9.08
C TYR A 156 35.31 11.34 8.34
N GLN A 157 35.56 10.04 8.25
CA GLN A 157 36.77 9.47 7.67
C GLN A 157 36.41 8.51 6.54
N TYR A 158 37.05 8.64 5.40
CA TYR A 158 36.79 7.82 4.23
C TYR A 158 38.05 7.07 3.80
N ASP A 159 37.87 5.87 3.24
CA ASP A 159 38.95 5.13 2.59
C ASP A 159 39.15 5.57 1.13
N PRO A 160 40.15 5.01 0.42
CA PRO A 160 40.37 5.32 -1.00
C PRO A 160 39.32 4.77 -1.98
N GLN A 161 38.30 4.05 -1.50
CA GLN A 161 37.14 3.59 -2.29
C GLN A 161 35.93 4.50 -2.07
N ASP A 162 36.11 5.65 -1.41
CA ASP A 162 35.07 6.61 -1.03
C ASP A 162 34.04 6.07 -0.03
N GLN A 163 34.43 5.05 0.75
CA GLN A 163 33.59 4.45 1.77
C GLN A 163 33.86 5.07 3.15
N LEU A 164 32.79 5.45 3.86
CA LEU A 164 32.84 6.01 5.21
C LEU A 164 33.29 4.95 6.21
N THR A 165 34.52 5.05 6.70
CA THR A 165 35.12 4.07 7.61
C THR A 165 35.04 4.46 9.07
N GLY A 166 34.59 5.66 9.39
CA GLY A 166 34.40 6.06 10.78
C GLY A 166 34.10 7.53 10.99
N GLU A 167 33.88 7.86 12.27
CA GLU A 167 33.72 9.22 12.75
C GLU A 167 34.52 9.44 14.03
N THR A 168 34.83 10.71 14.30
CA THR A 168 35.42 11.15 15.57
C THR A 168 34.66 12.32 16.15
N ARG A 169 34.52 12.33 17.48
CA ARG A 169 33.88 13.39 18.27
C ARG A 169 34.75 13.68 19.49
N GLY A 170 35.55 14.74 19.43
CA GLY A 170 36.59 14.96 20.43
C GLY A 170 37.55 13.76 20.47
N ASP A 171 37.71 13.13 21.62
CA ASP A 171 38.56 11.95 21.79
C ASP A 171 37.84 10.64 21.44
N ASP A 172 36.52 10.66 21.27
CA ASP A 172 35.76 9.47 20.91
C ASP A 172 35.90 9.15 19.42
N ARG A 173 36.02 7.85 19.15
CA ARG A 173 36.14 7.32 17.79
C ARG A 173 35.19 6.16 17.59
N ASP A 174 34.61 6.13 16.41
CA ASP A 174 33.78 5.04 15.93
C ASP A 174 34.26 4.59 14.56
N LEU A 175 34.46 3.28 14.40
CA LEU A 175 34.93 2.66 13.15
C LEU A 175 33.84 1.78 12.55
N ARG A 176 33.66 1.86 11.23
CA ARG A 176 32.64 1.15 10.47
C ARG A 176 33.30 0.14 9.55
N PHE A 177 32.89 -1.11 9.65
CA PHE A 177 33.39 -2.21 8.81
C PHE A 177 32.24 -2.82 8.03
N TYR A 178 32.46 -3.02 6.75
CA TYR A 178 31.44 -3.46 5.81
C TYR A 178 31.76 -4.85 5.30
N ASN A 179 30.71 -5.62 5.06
CA ASN A 179 30.78 -6.86 4.29
C ASN A 179 29.91 -6.66 3.05
N ASP A 180 30.53 -6.74 1.87
CA ASP A 180 29.99 -6.20 0.62
C ASP A 180 29.51 -4.74 0.82
N ALA A 181 28.25 -4.45 0.53
CA ALA A 181 27.69 -3.11 0.70
C ALA A 181 27.09 -2.86 2.10
N GLY A 182 26.92 -3.89 2.94
CA GLY A 182 26.23 -3.78 4.22
C GLY A 182 27.17 -3.49 5.40
N LEU A 183 26.76 -2.60 6.32
CA LEU A 183 27.47 -2.39 7.58
C LEU A 183 27.43 -3.66 8.44
N ALA A 184 28.60 -4.24 8.71
CA ALA A 184 28.74 -5.50 9.44
C ALA A 184 29.16 -5.29 10.89
N ASN A 185 30.07 -4.35 11.15
CA ASN A 185 30.51 -4.01 12.50
C ASN A 185 30.66 -2.50 12.69
N GLN A 186 30.41 -2.06 13.91
CA GLN A 186 30.69 -0.72 14.37
C GLN A 186 31.48 -0.80 15.69
N LEU A 187 32.71 -0.28 15.70
CA LEU A 187 33.59 -0.30 16.86
C LEU A 187 33.73 1.11 17.42
N GLY A 188 32.92 1.44 18.42
CA GLY A 188 33.00 2.69 19.16
C GLY A 188 33.92 2.62 20.38
N SER A 189 34.28 3.79 20.94
CA SER A 189 35.02 3.90 22.21
C SER A 189 34.38 3.15 23.38
N HIS A 190 33.04 3.07 23.39
CA HIS A 190 32.27 2.54 24.52
C HIS A 190 31.44 1.29 24.17
N VAL A 191 30.93 1.21 22.95
CA VAL A 191 30.04 0.14 22.51
C VAL A 191 30.54 -0.39 21.18
N GLN A 192 30.63 -1.71 21.08
CA GLN A 192 30.89 -2.42 19.83
C GLN A 192 29.60 -3.13 19.42
N SER A 193 29.28 -3.07 18.13
CA SER A 193 28.10 -3.70 17.56
C SER A 193 28.51 -4.58 16.38
N THR A 194 28.00 -5.81 16.34
CA THR A 194 28.03 -6.70 15.17
C THR A 194 26.61 -6.90 14.68
N PHE A 195 26.35 -6.59 13.41
CA PHE A 195 25.03 -6.71 12.81
C PHE A 195 24.91 -8.05 12.09
N MET A 196 23.93 -8.86 12.50
CA MET A 196 23.71 -10.21 11.97
C MET A 196 22.57 -10.20 10.97
N ARG A 197 22.86 -10.67 9.76
CA ARG A 197 21.90 -10.80 8.66
C ARG A 197 21.74 -12.27 8.26
N GLY A 198 20.54 -12.64 7.83
CA GLY A 198 20.24 -13.96 7.26
C GLY A 198 19.30 -13.81 6.08
N ASP A 199 19.64 -14.42 4.94
CA ASP A 199 18.98 -14.17 3.65
C ASP A 199 18.82 -12.66 3.35
N ASP A 200 19.87 -11.89 3.63
CA ASP A 200 19.97 -10.42 3.54
C ASP A 200 19.15 -9.60 4.54
N TYR A 201 18.20 -10.21 5.26
CA TYR A 201 17.41 -9.52 6.28
C TYR A 201 18.20 -9.25 7.55
N LEU A 202 18.01 -8.08 8.15
CA LEU A 202 18.57 -7.74 9.45
C LEU A 202 17.84 -8.51 10.57
N LEU A 203 18.55 -9.36 11.30
CA LEU A 203 17.96 -10.27 12.30
C LEU A 203 18.34 -9.91 13.75
N ALA A 204 19.57 -9.46 13.97
CA ALA A 204 20.06 -9.17 15.31
C ALA A 204 21.21 -8.16 15.31
N GLU A 205 21.41 -7.54 16.46
CA GLU A 205 22.61 -6.79 16.81
C GLU A 205 23.24 -7.43 18.05
N GLN A 206 24.49 -7.85 17.95
CA GLN A 206 25.28 -8.24 19.10
C GLN A 206 26.06 -7.01 19.58
N GLN A 207 25.72 -6.52 20.77
CA GLN A 207 26.50 -5.52 21.47
C GLN A 207 27.48 -6.20 22.46
N SER A 208 28.41 -5.42 23.03
CA SER A 208 29.48 -5.93 23.90
C SER A 208 28.99 -6.86 25.03
N ASP A 209 27.81 -6.62 25.59
CA ASP A 209 27.29 -7.33 26.77
C ASP A 209 25.91 -7.99 26.57
N HIS A 210 25.20 -7.70 25.47
CA HIS A 210 23.88 -8.26 25.20
C HIS A 210 23.59 -8.41 23.70
N THR A 211 22.53 -9.17 23.40
CA THR A 211 22.03 -9.38 22.04
C THR A 211 20.64 -8.79 21.92
N LEU A 212 20.42 -8.00 20.86
CA LEU A 212 19.11 -7.51 20.47
C LEU A 212 18.61 -8.31 19.28
N LEU A 213 17.43 -8.92 19.38
CA LEU A 213 16.74 -9.48 18.22
C LEU A 213 15.89 -8.39 17.56
N LEU A 214 15.97 -8.29 16.24
CA LEU A 214 15.35 -7.21 15.49
C LEU A 214 14.16 -7.75 14.69
N ALA A 215 12.99 -7.17 14.91
CA ALA A 215 11.79 -7.45 14.14
C ALA A 215 11.66 -6.39 13.03
N THR A 216 11.97 -6.76 11.80
CA THR A 216 11.99 -5.85 10.64
C THR A 216 10.76 -6.01 9.75
N ASP A 217 10.55 -5.04 8.86
CA ASP A 217 9.60 -5.13 7.75
C ASP A 217 10.29 -5.50 6.42
N GLY A 218 9.53 -5.55 5.32
CA GLY A 218 10.05 -5.96 4.02
C GLY A 218 11.10 -5.01 3.41
N SER A 219 11.29 -3.83 3.98
CA SER A 219 12.34 -2.88 3.59
C SER A 219 13.50 -2.88 4.59
N ASP A 220 13.56 -3.83 5.52
CA ASP A 220 14.50 -3.90 6.64
C ASP A 220 14.34 -2.81 7.73
N SER A 221 13.22 -2.08 7.72
CA SER A 221 12.96 -1.12 8.81
C SER A 221 12.71 -1.84 10.13
N VAL A 222 13.52 -1.59 11.15
CA VAL A 222 13.35 -2.19 12.48
C VAL A 222 12.08 -1.67 13.14
N LEU A 223 11.07 -2.52 13.33
CA LEU A 223 9.79 -2.20 13.98
C LEU A 223 9.77 -2.55 15.48
N GLY A 224 10.68 -3.41 15.92
CA GLY A 224 10.85 -3.77 17.32
C GLY A 224 12.25 -4.31 17.62
N GLU A 225 12.78 -3.94 18.77
CA GLU A 225 14.04 -4.41 19.33
C GLU A 225 13.71 -5.25 20.56
N VAL A 226 14.08 -6.52 20.55
CA VAL A 226 13.77 -7.48 21.62
C VAL A 226 15.05 -7.80 22.39
N GLY A 227 15.10 -7.37 23.64
CA GLY A 227 16.19 -7.63 24.58
C GLY A 227 15.71 -8.35 25.84
N GLY A 228 16.59 -8.45 26.85
CA GLY A 228 16.27 -9.10 28.13
C GLY A 228 15.11 -8.44 28.90
N ASP A 229 14.96 -7.12 28.76
CA ASP A 229 13.96 -6.31 29.48
C ASP A 229 12.62 -6.17 28.73
N GLY A 230 12.49 -6.81 27.56
CA GLY A 230 11.27 -6.80 26.76
C GLY A 230 11.46 -6.25 25.35
N ILE A 231 10.40 -5.64 24.81
CA ILE A 231 10.33 -5.18 23.42
C ILE A 231 10.30 -3.65 23.40
N ASN A 232 11.31 -3.01 22.84
CA ASN A 232 11.26 -1.59 22.47
C ASN A 232 10.67 -1.44 21.08
N ARG A 233 9.56 -0.71 20.96
CA ARG A 233 8.83 -0.57 19.70
C ARG A 233 9.26 0.68 18.95
N ARG A 234 9.52 0.47 17.67
CA ARG A 234 9.97 1.51 16.73
C ARG A 234 8.86 1.79 15.72
N ARG A 235 8.84 3.04 15.25
CA ARG A 235 7.87 3.55 14.28
C ARG A 235 8.54 4.66 13.48
N TYR A 236 8.17 4.78 12.21
CA TYR A 236 8.76 5.75 11.31
C TYR A 236 7.67 6.53 10.60
N THR A 237 7.94 7.80 10.30
CA THR A 237 7.17 8.53 9.29
C THR A 237 7.40 7.91 7.90
N ALA A 238 6.60 8.28 6.91
CA ALA A 238 6.76 7.74 5.56
C ALA A 238 8.16 7.98 4.96
N TYR A 239 8.83 9.07 5.37
CA TYR A 239 10.20 9.42 4.96
C TYR A 239 11.26 9.01 6.00
N GLY A 240 10.93 8.13 6.94
CA GLY A 240 11.94 7.48 7.77
C GLY A 240 12.33 8.20 9.07
N HIS A 241 11.72 9.34 9.40
CA HIS A 241 11.96 9.95 10.70
C HIS A 241 11.46 9.02 11.82
N ALA A 242 12.36 8.64 12.73
CA ALA A 242 12.13 7.60 13.72
C ALA A 242 11.49 8.15 15.00
N SER A 243 10.55 7.38 15.56
CA SER A 243 10.06 7.58 16.92
C SER A 243 9.78 6.23 17.59
N GLY A 244 9.51 6.25 18.90
CA GLY A 244 9.33 5.05 19.70
C GLY A 244 8.79 5.38 21.08
N GLU A 245 8.60 4.35 21.90
CA GLU A 245 8.24 4.51 23.32
C GLU A 245 9.47 4.89 24.16
N ALA A 246 10.65 4.39 23.77
CA ALA A 246 11.94 4.71 24.35
C ALA A 246 12.96 5.08 23.26
N PRO A 247 14.14 5.63 23.62
CA PRO A 247 15.28 5.73 22.70
C PRO A 247 15.60 4.37 22.06
N PRO A 248 16.12 4.33 20.83
CA PRO A 248 16.56 3.09 20.22
C PRO A 248 17.63 2.40 21.08
N LEU A 249 17.53 1.08 21.21
CA LEU A 249 18.56 0.25 21.85
C LEU A 249 19.62 -0.17 20.84
N GLY A 250 19.19 -0.44 19.59
CA GLY A 250 20.06 -0.79 18.49
C GLY A 250 20.47 0.43 17.67
N LYS A 251 21.43 0.22 16.77
CA LYS A 251 21.99 1.29 15.92
C LYS A 251 21.32 1.39 14.55
N LEU A 252 20.93 0.27 13.95
CA LEU A 252 20.26 0.22 12.65
C LEU A 252 18.75 0.40 12.81
N GLY A 253 18.12 1.17 11.92
CA GLY A 253 16.72 1.57 12.05
C GLY A 253 15.94 1.50 10.75
N PHE A 254 15.56 2.67 10.23
CA PHE A 254 14.80 2.79 8.99
C PHE A 254 15.60 2.20 7.82
N ASN A 255 14.97 1.30 7.07
CA ASN A 255 15.56 0.55 5.96
C ASN A 255 16.85 -0.24 6.30
N GLY A 256 17.04 -0.60 7.57
CA GLY A 256 18.25 -1.31 8.01
C GLY A 256 19.51 -0.45 7.99
N GLU A 257 19.37 0.88 7.86
CA GLU A 257 20.47 1.83 7.80
C GLU A 257 20.77 2.44 9.18
N LEU A 258 22.04 2.81 9.37
CA LEU A 258 22.51 3.49 10.57
C LEU A 258 21.97 4.92 10.61
N ALA A 259 21.35 5.30 11.73
CA ALA A 259 20.96 6.67 12.00
C ALA A 259 22.04 7.37 12.83
N GLU A 260 22.58 8.48 12.32
CA GLU A 260 23.56 9.31 13.01
C GLU A 260 22.95 9.88 14.30
N ALA A 261 23.65 9.77 15.44
CA ALA A 261 23.06 10.03 16.76
C ALA A 261 22.52 11.46 16.94
N ASP A 262 23.17 12.47 16.37
CA ASP A 262 22.83 13.88 16.59
C ASP A 262 21.85 14.44 15.55
N SER A 263 21.79 13.84 14.36
CA SER A 263 21.01 14.35 13.23
C SER A 263 19.87 13.44 12.81
N GLY A 264 19.93 12.15 13.15
CA GLY A 264 19.05 11.13 12.61
C GLY A 264 19.22 10.93 11.10
N TRP A 265 20.30 11.45 10.51
CA TRP A 265 20.60 11.26 9.09
C TRP A 265 21.07 9.84 8.81
N GLN A 266 20.92 9.43 7.56
CA GLN A 266 21.44 8.17 7.08
C GLN A 266 22.53 8.44 6.04
N MET A 267 23.69 7.84 6.23
CA MET A 267 24.86 7.99 5.35
C MET A 267 24.80 6.95 4.22
N LEU A 268 23.84 7.14 3.31
CA LEU A 268 23.53 6.18 2.24
C LEU A 268 24.67 6.09 1.22
N GLY A 269 24.78 4.93 0.56
CA GLY A 269 25.92 4.61 -0.31
C GLY A 269 27.22 4.49 0.47
N ASN A 270 27.12 4.03 1.72
CA ASN A 270 28.24 3.95 2.67
C ASN A 270 28.98 5.28 2.83
N GLY A 271 28.23 6.37 3.00
CA GLY A 271 28.78 7.72 3.16
C GLY A 271 28.85 8.56 1.89
N TYR A 272 28.37 8.03 0.76
CA TYR A 272 28.26 8.79 -0.48
C TYR A 272 27.38 10.04 -0.31
N ARG A 273 26.19 9.91 0.28
CA ARG A 273 25.29 11.05 0.53
C ARG A 273 24.57 10.95 1.86
N ALA A 274 24.52 12.07 2.57
CA ALA A 274 23.68 12.22 3.77
C ALA A 274 22.21 12.45 3.36
N TYR A 275 21.35 11.51 3.73
CA TYR A 275 19.89 11.64 3.63
C TYR A 275 19.33 12.23 4.93
N SER A 276 18.52 13.29 4.81
CA SER A 276 17.80 13.90 5.93
C SER A 276 16.33 13.49 5.92
N PRO A 277 15.85 12.69 6.89
CA PRO A 277 14.43 12.41 7.05
C PRO A 277 13.59 13.63 7.41
N VAL A 278 14.22 14.70 7.92
CA VAL A 278 13.55 15.96 8.27
C VAL A 278 13.25 16.79 7.03
N LEU A 279 14.25 16.96 6.16
CA LEU A 279 14.10 17.65 4.88
C LEU A 279 13.51 16.75 3.78
N MET A 280 13.45 15.43 4.02
CA MET A 280 12.94 14.40 3.11
C MET A 280 13.73 14.32 1.78
N ARG A 281 15.03 14.62 1.84
CA ARG A 281 15.92 14.73 0.68
C ARG A 281 17.39 14.57 1.08
N PHE A 282 18.25 14.46 0.07
CA PHE A 282 19.71 14.45 0.25
C PHE A 282 20.27 15.86 0.49
N ASN A 283 21.39 15.94 1.21
CA ASN A 283 22.11 17.18 1.48
C ASN A 283 23.05 17.60 0.34
N SER A 284 23.41 16.67 -0.55
CA SER A 284 24.27 16.89 -1.71
C SER A 284 23.64 16.31 -2.98
N PRO A 285 23.97 16.86 -4.16
CA PRO A 285 23.45 16.37 -5.42
C PRO A 285 24.05 15.01 -5.76
N ASP A 286 23.28 14.18 -6.44
CA ASP A 286 23.76 12.95 -7.04
C ASP A 286 24.68 13.27 -8.24
N SER A 287 25.89 12.72 -8.24
CA SER A 287 26.85 12.83 -9.34
C SER A 287 26.41 12.08 -10.60
N TRP A 288 25.39 11.22 -10.49
CA TRP A 288 24.71 10.59 -11.63
C TRP A 288 23.48 11.38 -12.10
N SER A 289 23.19 12.53 -11.52
CA SER A 289 22.16 13.47 -12.00
C SER A 289 22.81 14.65 -12.75
N PRO A 290 22.10 15.35 -13.64
CA PRO A 290 20.75 15.08 -14.12
C PRO A 290 20.69 14.13 -15.33
N PHE A 291 21.85 13.75 -15.88
CA PHE A 291 21.95 13.05 -17.17
C PHE A 291 22.25 11.55 -17.09
N GLY A 292 22.53 11.04 -15.90
CA GLY A 292 22.78 9.63 -15.64
C GLY A 292 21.57 8.93 -15.02
N LYS A 293 21.85 7.90 -14.22
CA LYS A 293 20.80 7.08 -13.58
C LYS A 293 20.15 7.75 -12.37
N GLY A 294 20.67 8.85 -11.84
CA GLY A 294 20.11 9.55 -10.68
C GLY A 294 18.79 10.31 -10.96
N GLY A 295 18.41 10.44 -12.24
CA GLY A 295 17.24 11.20 -12.66
C GLY A 295 17.51 12.70 -12.71
N VAL A 296 16.47 13.50 -12.94
CA VAL A 296 16.62 14.95 -13.15
C VAL A 296 16.88 15.71 -11.84
N ASN A 297 16.35 15.22 -10.72
CA ASN A 297 16.49 15.86 -9.42
C ASN A 297 17.59 15.20 -8.61
N GLY A 298 18.75 15.84 -8.55
CA GLY A 298 19.91 15.32 -7.82
C GLY A 298 19.71 15.18 -6.31
N TYR A 299 18.68 15.78 -5.72
CA TYR A 299 18.47 15.77 -4.27
C TYR A 299 17.29 14.89 -3.82
N ALA A 300 16.40 14.51 -4.73
CA ALA A 300 15.18 13.78 -4.37
C ALA A 300 15.51 12.39 -3.81
N TYR A 301 14.85 12.02 -2.71
CA TYR A 301 14.94 10.67 -2.18
C TYR A 301 13.94 9.76 -2.89
N VAL A 302 14.44 8.67 -3.48
CA VAL A 302 13.67 7.58 -4.14
C VAL A 302 12.53 8.05 -5.05
N GLU A 303 12.73 9.17 -5.73
CA GLU A 303 11.75 9.83 -6.60
C GLU A 303 10.40 10.15 -5.92
N GLY A 304 10.39 10.36 -4.60
CA GLY A 304 9.17 10.71 -3.86
C GLY A 304 8.27 9.52 -3.51
N ASP A 305 8.78 8.28 -3.56
CA ASP A 305 8.04 7.06 -3.19
C ASP A 305 8.78 6.22 -2.11
N PRO A 306 8.94 6.75 -0.89
CA PRO A 306 9.71 6.11 0.20
C PRO A 306 9.03 4.90 0.84
N VAL A 307 7.76 4.64 0.51
CA VAL A 307 7.02 3.49 1.04
C VAL A 307 7.32 2.22 0.25
N ASN A 308 7.56 2.34 -1.07
CA ASN A 308 7.78 1.19 -1.95
C ASN A 308 9.24 1.04 -2.38
N ARG A 309 10.12 1.98 -2.03
CA ARG A 309 11.49 2.05 -2.56
C ARG A 309 12.49 2.38 -1.46
N VAL A 310 13.69 1.84 -1.63
CA VAL A 310 14.85 2.04 -0.77
C VAL A 310 16.02 2.41 -1.67
N ASP A 311 16.90 3.30 -1.21
CA ASP A 311 18.15 3.65 -1.90
C ASP A 311 19.37 3.32 -1.03
N PRO A 312 19.84 2.06 -1.01
CA PRO A 312 21.04 1.69 -0.26
C PRO A 312 22.30 2.35 -0.82
N SER A 313 22.32 2.67 -2.11
CA SER A 313 23.48 3.22 -2.83
C SER A 313 23.62 4.73 -2.70
N GLY A 314 22.55 5.42 -2.31
CA GLY A 314 22.44 6.86 -2.48
C GLY A 314 22.53 7.31 -3.94
N HIS A 315 22.17 6.51 -4.95
CA HIS A 315 22.26 6.87 -6.40
C HIS A 315 20.93 6.63 -7.15
N PHE A 316 19.83 6.47 -6.42
CA PHE A 316 18.61 5.96 -7.01
C PHE A 316 17.88 7.01 -7.86
N GLY A 317 17.86 6.78 -9.18
CA GLY A 317 16.82 7.27 -10.07
C GLY A 317 16.27 6.11 -10.90
N ILE A 318 14.96 5.90 -10.85
CA ILE A 318 14.27 4.99 -11.76
C ILE A 318 13.38 5.83 -12.67
N PHE A 319 14.02 6.52 -13.60
CA PHE A 319 13.34 7.00 -14.80
C PHE A 319 13.01 5.79 -15.70
N THR A 320 11.98 5.02 -15.36
CA THR A 320 11.39 4.04 -16.29
C THR A 320 10.23 4.69 -17.03
N PRO A 321 10.44 5.22 -18.26
CA PRO A 321 9.35 5.82 -19.04
C PRO A 321 8.20 4.82 -19.27
N PHE A 322 8.49 3.52 -19.28
CA PHE A 322 7.48 2.45 -19.34
C PHE A 322 6.53 2.39 -18.15
N LYS A 323 7.00 2.65 -16.92
CA LYS A 323 6.17 2.59 -15.70
C LYS A 323 5.27 3.83 -15.62
N LEU A 324 5.78 5.01 -16.00
CA LEU A 324 4.98 6.23 -16.18
C LEU A 324 3.96 6.12 -17.32
N LEU A 325 4.33 5.54 -18.47
CA LEU A 325 3.40 5.30 -19.58
C LEU A 325 2.29 4.30 -19.17
N TYR A 326 2.64 3.22 -18.50
CA TYR A 326 1.67 2.26 -17.95
C TYR A 326 0.74 2.89 -16.91
N ARG A 327 1.26 3.75 -16.02
CA ARG A 327 0.49 4.52 -15.03
C ARG A 327 -0.42 5.58 -15.68
N ALA A 328 0.07 6.32 -16.67
CA ALA A 328 -0.71 7.30 -17.43
C ALA A 328 -1.88 6.65 -18.18
N LEU A 329 -1.73 5.39 -18.59
CA LEU A 329 -2.78 4.61 -19.26
C LEU A 329 -3.80 3.99 -18.28
N LYS A 330 -3.50 3.90 -16.97
CA LYS A 330 -4.40 3.34 -15.94
C LYS A 330 -4.76 4.40 -14.88
N GLN A 331 -5.69 5.29 -15.22
CA GLN A 331 -6.10 6.40 -14.35
C GLN A 331 -6.96 6.03 -13.12
N THR A 332 -7.16 4.76 -12.79
CA THR A 332 -7.82 4.39 -11.53
C THR A 332 -7.31 3.04 -11.04
N PRO A 333 -6.95 2.89 -9.75
CA PRO A 333 -6.58 1.61 -9.18
C PRO A 333 -7.70 0.60 -9.42
N THR A 334 -7.35 -0.56 -9.94
CA THR A 334 -8.33 -1.62 -10.21
C THR A 334 -8.76 -2.21 -8.87
N LEU A 335 -9.91 -1.77 -8.33
CA LEU A 335 -10.55 -2.42 -7.18
C LEU A 335 -10.70 -3.92 -7.45
N THR A 336 -10.17 -4.76 -6.56
CA THR A 336 -10.26 -6.22 -6.65
C THR A 336 -11.10 -6.77 -5.51
N THR A 337 -11.44 -8.06 -5.55
CA THR A 337 -12.12 -8.76 -4.46
C THR A 337 -11.35 -8.79 -3.12
N LYS A 338 -10.12 -8.26 -3.07
CA LYS A 338 -9.30 -8.13 -1.84
C LYS A 338 -9.01 -6.68 -1.46
N SER A 339 -9.50 -5.70 -2.22
CA SER A 339 -9.31 -4.29 -1.89
C SER A 339 -10.16 -3.90 -0.66
N PRO A 340 -9.69 -2.97 0.19
CA PRO A 340 -10.46 -2.49 1.35
C PRO A 340 -11.82 -1.91 0.94
N GLY A 341 -12.85 -2.13 1.75
CA GLY A 341 -14.22 -1.68 1.47
C GLY A 341 -15.03 -2.64 0.58
N VAL A 342 -14.41 -3.70 0.04
CA VAL A 342 -15.10 -4.69 -0.79
C VAL A 342 -15.92 -5.68 0.04
N GLU A 343 -15.61 -5.83 1.33
CA GLU A 343 -16.44 -6.53 2.31
C GLU A 343 -17.85 -5.93 2.47
N GLN A 344 -18.04 -4.67 2.06
CA GLN A 344 -19.35 -4.00 2.07
C GLN A 344 -20.17 -4.25 0.80
N ILE A 345 -19.61 -4.96 -0.19
CA ILE A 345 -20.27 -5.29 -1.45
C ILE A 345 -20.96 -6.66 -1.30
N PRO A 346 -22.27 -6.78 -1.62
CA PRO A 346 -23.00 -8.04 -1.51
C PRO A 346 -22.32 -9.21 -2.21
N GLU A 347 -22.35 -10.39 -1.59
CA GLU A 347 -21.61 -11.58 -2.03
C GLU A 347 -21.94 -11.98 -3.47
N LEU A 348 -23.19 -11.82 -3.88
CA LEU A 348 -23.62 -12.11 -5.26
C LEU A 348 -22.81 -11.31 -6.30
N LEU A 349 -22.45 -10.06 -5.98
CA LEU A 349 -21.69 -9.16 -6.87
C LEU A 349 -20.19 -9.39 -6.81
N THR A 350 -19.69 -9.93 -5.70
CA THR A 350 -18.28 -10.29 -5.51
C THR A 350 -17.98 -11.77 -5.79
N SER A 351 -19.01 -12.54 -6.17
CA SER A 351 -18.90 -13.97 -6.49
C SER A 351 -17.78 -14.26 -7.49
N ARG A 352 -17.03 -15.34 -7.22
CA ARG A 352 -15.76 -15.68 -7.87
C ARG A 352 -15.91 -16.96 -8.70
N GLY A 353 -15.17 -17.01 -9.81
CA GLY A 353 -14.87 -18.28 -10.49
C GLY A 353 -13.67 -18.98 -9.83
N SER A 354 -12.95 -19.83 -10.57
CA SER A 354 -11.76 -20.57 -10.10
C SER A 354 -10.52 -19.72 -9.73
N LYS A 355 -10.61 -18.38 -9.70
CA LYS A 355 -9.47 -17.47 -9.45
C LYS A 355 -9.52 -16.84 -8.06
N SER A 356 -8.37 -16.76 -7.39
CA SER A 356 -8.22 -16.29 -6.00
C SER A 356 -8.37 -14.77 -5.82
N VAL A 357 -8.05 -13.97 -6.84
CA VAL A 357 -8.20 -12.50 -6.86
C VAL A 357 -8.85 -12.07 -8.16
N THR A 358 -9.95 -11.31 -8.09
CA THR A 358 -10.70 -10.90 -9.29
C THR A 358 -10.94 -9.39 -9.31
N ALA A 359 -10.65 -8.75 -10.44
CA ALA A 359 -10.95 -7.33 -10.66
C ALA A 359 -12.46 -7.06 -10.68
N LEU A 360 -12.88 -6.03 -9.97
CA LEU A 360 -14.22 -5.48 -10.03
C LEU A 360 -14.37 -4.60 -11.28
N LYS A 361 -15.59 -4.58 -11.81
CA LYS A 361 -16.00 -3.81 -12.97
C LYS A 361 -17.08 -2.82 -12.56
N THR A 362 -17.20 -1.77 -13.35
CA THR A 362 -18.26 -0.76 -13.23
C THR A 362 -19.64 -1.40 -13.29
N ILE A 363 -20.50 -1.05 -12.34
CA ILE A 363 -21.91 -1.43 -12.32
C ILE A 363 -22.63 -0.60 -13.38
N ARG A 364 -23.23 -1.29 -14.35
CA ARG A 364 -23.97 -0.64 -15.44
C ARG A 364 -25.46 -0.67 -15.13
N GLN A 365 -26.20 0.34 -15.58
CA GLN A 365 -27.66 0.38 -15.45
C GLN A 365 -28.32 -0.88 -16.03
N LYS A 366 -27.80 -1.40 -17.16
CA LYS A 366 -28.26 -2.67 -17.75
C LYS A 366 -28.02 -3.90 -16.86
N ASP A 367 -26.98 -3.90 -16.04
CA ASP A 367 -26.70 -5.03 -15.15
C ASP A 367 -27.73 -5.05 -14.01
N ALA A 368 -28.05 -3.89 -13.44
CA ALA A 368 -29.09 -3.75 -12.42
C ALA A 368 -30.48 -4.09 -12.96
N ALA A 369 -30.80 -3.63 -14.18
CA ALA A 369 -32.06 -3.97 -14.85
C ALA A 369 -32.23 -5.48 -15.07
N ARG A 370 -31.16 -6.18 -15.45
CA ARG A 370 -31.16 -7.65 -15.60
C ARG A 370 -31.40 -8.35 -14.26
N LEU A 371 -30.74 -7.89 -13.20
CA LEU A 371 -30.91 -8.48 -11.88
C LEU A 371 -32.35 -8.26 -11.37
N LEU A 372 -32.92 -7.07 -11.53
CA LEU A 372 -34.32 -6.78 -11.20
C LEU A 372 -35.30 -7.72 -11.90
N GLU A 373 -35.11 -7.98 -13.19
CA GLU A 373 -35.96 -8.91 -13.95
C GLU A 373 -35.82 -10.35 -13.43
N THR A 374 -34.59 -10.79 -13.13
CA THR A 374 -34.33 -12.11 -12.51
C THR A 374 -35.00 -12.20 -11.13
N THR A 375 -34.89 -11.18 -10.28
CA THR A 375 -35.50 -11.15 -8.95
C THR A 375 -37.00 -11.34 -9.02
N LYS A 376 -37.69 -10.64 -9.93
CA LYS A 376 -39.13 -10.81 -10.16
C LYS A 376 -39.53 -12.24 -10.52
N SER A 377 -38.63 -12.99 -11.19
CA SER A 377 -38.91 -14.38 -11.57
C SER A 377 -38.80 -15.37 -10.41
N TYR A 378 -38.04 -15.04 -9.35
CA TYR A 378 -37.86 -15.97 -8.22
C TYR A 378 -39.17 -16.21 -7.48
N ARG A 379 -39.96 -15.16 -7.25
CA ARG A 379 -41.27 -15.28 -6.60
C ARG A 379 -42.18 -16.29 -7.30
N SER A 380 -42.32 -16.20 -8.62
CA SER A 380 -43.14 -17.15 -9.40
C SER A 380 -42.60 -18.59 -9.34
N ARG A 381 -41.27 -18.77 -9.22
CA ARG A 381 -40.64 -20.09 -9.10
C ARG A 381 -40.78 -20.68 -7.70
N ILE A 382 -40.76 -19.84 -6.68
CA ILE A 382 -41.06 -20.22 -5.30
C ILE A 382 -42.51 -20.68 -5.23
N ASP A 383 -43.45 -19.89 -5.73
CA ASP A 383 -44.88 -20.22 -5.75
C ASP A 383 -45.13 -21.56 -6.49
N SER A 384 -44.50 -21.75 -7.65
CA SER A 384 -44.59 -23.00 -8.42
C SER A 384 -43.92 -24.20 -7.73
N ALA A 385 -42.79 -24.01 -7.05
CA ALA A 385 -42.15 -25.08 -6.30
C ALA A 385 -42.96 -25.50 -5.08
N ILE A 386 -43.62 -24.54 -4.41
CA ILE A 386 -44.55 -24.80 -3.31
C ILE A 386 -45.77 -25.56 -3.81
N SER A 387 -46.37 -25.17 -4.94
CA SER A 387 -47.52 -25.88 -5.52
C SER A 387 -47.19 -27.32 -5.94
N ASP A 388 -45.95 -27.57 -6.38
CA ASP A 388 -45.44 -28.88 -6.77
C ASP A 388 -44.94 -29.73 -5.58
N TYR A 389 -45.08 -29.25 -4.33
CA TYR A 389 -44.54 -29.89 -3.12
C TYR A 389 -43.02 -30.10 -3.12
N LYS A 390 -42.27 -29.27 -3.86
CA LYS A 390 -40.79 -29.32 -3.95
C LYS A 390 -40.14 -28.33 -2.97
N LEU A 391 -40.29 -28.59 -1.67
CA LEU A 391 -39.83 -27.69 -0.59
C LEU A 391 -38.35 -27.28 -0.70
N LYS A 392 -37.44 -28.23 -0.96
CA LYS A 392 -36.00 -27.93 -1.16
C LYS A 392 -35.74 -26.99 -2.34
N THR A 393 -36.59 -27.03 -3.36
CA THR A 393 -36.49 -26.14 -4.53
C THR A 393 -37.03 -24.75 -4.20
N ALA A 394 -38.09 -24.67 -3.40
CA ALA A 394 -38.62 -23.41 -2.90
C ALA A 394 -37.60 -22.70 -2.00
N GLU A 395 -37.03 -23.40 -1.01
CA GLU A 395 -35.96 -22.87 -0.15
C GLU A 395 -34.76 -22.35 -0.95
N PHE A 396 -34.29 -23.13 -1.92
CA PHE A 396 -33.20 -22.72 -2.82
C PHE A 396 -33.51 -21.41 -3.57
N PHE A 397 -34.75 -21.22 -4.05
CA PHE A 397 -35.12 -20.00 -4.73
C PHE A 397 -35.34 -18.82 -3.78
N THR A 398 -35.77 -19.07 -2.54
CA THR A 398 -35.86 -18.04 -1.49
C THR A 398 -34.47 -17.47 -1.17
N ASP A 399 -33.46 -18.31 -0.98
CA ASP A 399 -32.08 -17.85 -0.74
C ASP A 399 -31.53 -17.05 -1.92
N LYS A 400 -31.88 -17.45 -3.14
CA LYS A 400 -31.53 -16.71 -4.36
C LYS A 400 -32.23 -15.36 -4.43
N GLU A 401 -33.48 -15.26 -4.00
CA GLU A 401 -34.24 -14.02 -3.97
C GLU A 401 -33.65 -13.02 -2.98
N VAL A 402 -33.36 -13.44 -1.75
CA VAL A 402 -32.77 -12.59 -0.70
C VAL A 402 -31.45 -11.99 -1.17
N ASN A 403 -30.53 -12.83 -1.66
CA ASN A 403 -29.23 -12.40 -2.17
C ASN A 403 -29.36 -11.44 -3.38
N ALA A 404 -30.35 -11.67 -4.25
CA ALA A 404 -30.59 -10.82 -5.41
C ALA A 404 -31.19 -9.46 -5.04
N VAL A 405 -32.06 -9.40 -4.02
CA VAL A 405 -32.65 -8.14 -3.52
C VAL A 405 -31.57 -7.26 -2.88
N GLU A 406 -30.73 -7.84 -2.01
CA GLU A 406 -29.62 -7.12 -1.38
C GLU A 406 -28.64 -6.55 -2.43
N ALA A 407 -28.20 -7.40 -3.36
CA ALA A 407 -27.33 -7.00 -4.46
C ALA A 407 -27.96 -5.92 -5.34
N LEU A 408 -29.26 -6.00 -5.63
CA LEU A 408 -29.96 -4.99 -6.40
C LEU A 408 -30.00 -3.63 -5.68
N GLY A 409 -30.28 -3.62 -4.38
CA GLY A 409 -30.26 -2.41 -3.56
C GLY A 409 -28.90 -1.72 -3.56
N TYR A 410 -27.83 -2.51 -3.48
CA TYR A 410 -26.46 -2.01 -3.62
C TYR A 410 -26.19 -1.44 -5.03
N MET A 411 -26.57 -2.19 -6.08
CA MET A 411 -26.33 -1.78 -7.48
C MET A 411 -27.03 -0.46 -7.83
N GLN A 412 -28.26 -0.25 -7.36
CA GLN A 412 -29.04 0.96 -7.63
C GLN A 412 -28.38 2.21 -7.04
N LYS A 413 -27.78 2.10 -5.85
CA LYS A 413 -27.07 3.21 -5.18
C LYS A 413 -25.68 3.49 -5.78
N ASN A 414 -25.12 2.55 -6.54
CA ASN A 414 -23.73 2.58 -7.01
C ASN A 414 -23.58 2.44 -8.53
N ILE A 415 -24.60 2.84 -9.31
CA ILE A 415 -24.49 2.88 -10.78
C ILE A 415 -23.34 3.78 -11.19
N GLY A 416 -22.51 3.32 -12.13
CA GLY A 416 -21.33 4.05 -12.61
C GLY A 416 -20.09 3.89 -11.74
N LYS A 417 -20.20 3.27 -10.55
CA LYS A 417 -19.06 2.93 -9.69
C LYS A 417 -18.59 1.49 -9.92
N THR A 418 -17.33 1.21 -9.60
CA THR A 418 -16.76 -0.14 -9.62
C THR A 418 -17.30 -0.94 -8.44
N GLY A 419 -17.90 -2.11 -8.69
CA GLY A 419 -18.53 -2.87 -7.59
C GLY A 419 -19.09 -4.25 -7.93
N MET A 420 -18.69 -4.85 -9.06
CA MET A 420 -19.09 -6.23 -9.38
C MET A 420 -18.05 -6.99 -10.19
N THR A 421 -17.88 -8.30 -9.98
CA THR A 421 -16.97 -9.11 -10.80
C THR A 421 -17.56 -9.40 -12.19
N ALA A 422 -16.68 -9.71 -13.16
CA ALA A 422 -17.13 -10.20 -14.46
C ALA A 422 -17.89 -11.54 -14.35
N HIS A 423 -17.53 -12.37 -13.37
CA HIS A 423 -18.21 -13.64 -13.10
C HIS A 423 -19.65 -13.40 -12.61
N ALA A 424 -19.84 -12.53 -11.61
CA ALA A 424 -21.15 -12.14 -11.12
C ALA A 424 -22.06 -11.64 -12.24
N ARG A 425 -21.53 -10.76 -13.13
CA ARG A 425 -22.27 -10.30 -14.33
C ARG A 425 -22.69 -11.47 -15.24
N SER A 426 -21.84 -12.46 -15.41
CA SER A 426 -22.16 -13.66 -16.20
C SER A 426 -23.23 -14.51 -15.54
N VAL A 427 -23.16 -14.70 -14.21
CA VAL A 427 -24.17 -15.41 -13.41
C VAL A 427 -25.53 -14.72 -13.55
N ILE A 428 -25.61 -13.39 -13.35
CA ILE A 428 -26.85 -12.61 -13.53
C ILE A 428 -27.43 -12.80 -14.93
N LYS A 429 -26.59 -12.78 -15.98
CA LYS A 429 -27.03 -12.99 -17.36
C LYS A 429 -27.57 -14.42 -17.58
N LYS A 430 -26.92 -15.43 -16.98
CA LYS A 430 -27.34 -16.83 -17.06
C LYS A 430 -28.67 -17.04 -16.35
N ASP A 431 -28.81 -16.51 -15.13
CA ASP A 431 -30.03 -16.63 -14.34
C ASP A 431 -31.21 -15.93 -15.01
N LEU A 432 -30.98 -14.77 -15.63
CA LEU A 432 -31.98 -14.10 -16.46
C LEU A 432 -32.41 -14.95 -17.66
N SER A 433 -31.45 -15.59 -18.33
CA SER A 433 -31.78 -16.48 -19.45
C SER A 433 -32.63 -17.67 -19.00
N LEU A 434 -32.37 -18.21 -17.81
CA LEU A 434 -33.20 -19.25 -17.20
C LEU A 434 -34.57 -18.69 -16.84
N ALA A 435 -34.64 -17.50 -16.24
CA ALA A 435 -35.89 -16.84 -15.84
C ALA A 435 -36.84 -16.70 -17.05
N ARG A 436 -36.31 -16.21 -18.17
CA ARG A 436 -37.06 -16.05 -19.42
C ARG A 436 -37.48 -17.38 -20.04
N LYS A 437 -36.69 -18.44 -19.89
CA LYS A 437 -37.07 -19.78 -20.38
C LYS A 437 -38.22 -20.37 -19.56
N GLU A 438 -38.19 -20.21 -18.24
CA GLU A 438 -39.26 -20.70 -17.36
C GLU A 438 -40.55 -19.89 -17.52
N LEU A 439 -40.47 -18.56 -17.66
CA LEU A 439 -41.64 -17.71 -17.96
C LEU A 439 -42.36 -18.10 -19.26
N LYS A 440 -41.63 -18.63 -20.26
CA LYS A 440 -42.22 -19.15 -21.51
C LYS A 440 -42.95 -20.50 -21.35
N LYS A 441 -42.69 -21.24 -20.27
CA LYS A 441 -43.37 -22.51 -19.98
C LYS A 441 -44.68 -22.33 -19.21
N ILE A 442 -44.89 -21.16 -18.62
CA ILE A 442 -46.16 -20.80 -17.99
C ILE A 442 -47.16 -20.55 -19.14
N PRO A 443 -48.27 -21.31 -19.25
CA PRO A 443 -49.24 -21.10 -20.31
C PRO A 443 -49.81 -19.69 -20.20
N THR A 444 -49.71 -18.90 -21.28
CA THR A 444 -50.46 -17.64 -21.39
C THR A 444 -51.95 -17.93 -21.41
N VAL A 445 -52.77 -16.98 -20.95
CA VAL A 445 -54.24 -17.10 -20.92
C VAL A 445 -54.85 -17.45 -22.30
N GLU A 446 -54.17 -17.12 -23.39
CA GLU A 446 -54.53 -17.57 -24.76
C GLU A 446 -54.40 -19.09 -24.95
N ASN A 447 -53.41 -19.74 -24.34
CA ASN A 447 -53.20 -21.19 -24.44
C ASN A 447 -54.20 -22.01 -23.61
N ILE A 448 -54.95 -21.37 -22.70
CA ILE A 448 -56.02 -22.01 -21.91
C ILE A 448 -57.34 -22.04 -22.68
N ARG A 449 -57.54 -21.14 -23.67
CA ARG A 449 -58.78 -21.02 -24.44
C ARG A 449 -58.95 -22.05 -25.56
N HIS A 450 -57.90 -22.81 -25.90
CA HIS A 450 -57.96 -23.86 -26.92
C HIS A 450 -57.71 -25.25 -26.33
N SER A 451 -58.69 -25.74 -25.56
CA SER A 451 -58.79 -27.16 -25.16
C SER A 451 -60.15 -27.74 -25.55
N ASN A 452 -60.31 -28.08 -26.83
CA ASN A 452 -60.94 -29.34 -27.33
C ASN A 452 -61.28 -29.25 -28.82
N PRO A 453 -61.04 -30.34 -29.58
CA PRO A 453 -62.03 -30.86 -30.50
C PRO A 453 -62.72 -32.09 -29.90
N ALA A 454 -64.04 -32.11 -30.03
CA ALA A 454 -64.98 -33.15 -29.61
C ALA A 454 -64.71 -34.55 -30.25
N PRO A 455 -65.30 -35.64 -29.72
CA PRO A 455 -64.90 -37.02 -30.02
C PRO A 455 -65.38 -37.48 -31.40
N ARG A 456 -64.55 -38.26 -32.12
CA ARG A 456 -64.98 -38.96 -33.34
C ARG A 456 -65.53 -40.35 -33.02
N LYS A 457 -66.66 -40.64 -33.67
CA LYS A 457 -67.55 -41.79 -33.52
C LYS A 457 -66.93 -43.15 -33.89
N VAL A 458 -67.52 -44.16 -33.26
CA VAL A 458 -67.46 -45.62 -33.41
C VAL A 458 -67.52 -46.13 -34.86
N GLY A 459 -66.75 -47.18 -35.15
CA GLY A 459 -67.00 -48.13 -36.22
C GLY A 459 -66.83 -49.57 -35.70
N LEU A 460 -67.94 -50.29 -35.57
CA LEU A 460 -68.03 -51.71 -35.29
C LEU A 460 -67.60 -52.49 -36.54
N ASP A 461 -66.66 -53.43 -36.40
CA ASP A 461 -66.55 -54.73 -37.11
C ASP A 461 -65.08 -55.14 -37.26
N ARG A 462 -64.65 -56.12 -36.46
CA ARG A 462 -64.32 -57.46 -36.99
C ARG A 462 -63.94 -58.38 -35.83
N TYR A 463 -64.89 -59.21 -35.48
CA TYR A 463 -64.76 -60.41 -34.67
C TYR A 463 -63.89 -61.46 -35.40
N LEU A 464 -63.21 -62.29 -34.62
CA LEU A 464 -62.74 -63.67 -34.91
C LEU A 464 -61.27 -63.93 -35.33
N ARG A 465 -60.67 -64.80 -34.49
CA ARG A 465 -59.77 -65.94 -34.78
C ARG A 465 -58.24 -65.75 -34.66
N GLY A 466 -57.68 -66.45 -33.67
CA GLY A 466 -56.61 -67.44 -33.90
C GLY A 466 -55.21 -67.11 -33.37
N LYS A 467 -54.79 -67.79 -32.29
CA LYS A 467 -53.40 -68.01 -31.86
C LYS A 467 -52.54 -68.71 -32.96
N PRO A 468 -51.28 -69.11 -32.70
CA PRO A 468 -50.06 -68.34 -32.36
C PRO A 468 -48.90 -68.72 -33.33
N LYS A 469 -47.68 -68.16 -33.18
CA LYS A 469 -46.45 -68.87 -33.57
C LYS A 469 -45.19 -68.31 -32.92
N ASP A 470 -44.45 -69.22 -32.31
CA ASP A 470 -43.16 -69.09 -31.63
C ASP A 470 -41.99 -68.73 -32.55
N LYS A 471 -40.93 -68.19 -31.95
CA LYS A 471 -39.49 -68.59 -32.06
C LYS A 471 -38.65 -67.64 -31.18
N TYR A 472 -38.13 -68.07 -30.02
CA TYR A 472 -36.77 -68.64 -29.81
C TYR A 472 -35.68 -67.78 -30.51
N THR A 473 -34.65 -67.23 -29.85
CA THR A 473 -33.74 -67.84 -28.86
C THR A 473 -33.03 -66.81 -27.96
N PHE A 474 -32.69 -67.31 -26.78
CA PHE A 474 -31.72 -66.86 -25.78
C PHE A 474 -30.29 -67.14 -26.29
N ASP A 475 -29.31 -66.31 -25.94
CA ASP A 475 -28.03 -66.85 -25.45
C ASP A 475 -27.30 -65.84 -24.56
N SER A 476 -26.69 -66.38 -23.53
CA SER A 476 -26.02 -65.72 -22.42
C SER A 476 -24.61 -66.27 -22.31
N ASP A 477 -23.63 -65.38 -22.15
CA ASP A 477 -22.47 -65.57 -21.29
C ASP A 477 -21.87 -64.20 -20.93
#